data_AF-A0A527X7A1-F1
#
_entry.id   AF-A0A527X7A1-F1
#
_cell.length_a   1.000
_cell.length_b   1.000
_cell.length_c   1.000
_cell.angle_alpha   90.00
_cell.angle_beta   90.00
_cell.angle_gamma   90.00
#
_symmetry.space_group_name_H-M   'P 1'
#
loop_
_entity.id
_entity.type
_entity.pdbx_description
1 polymer ?
#
loop_
_entity_poly.entity_id
_entity_poly.type
_entity_poly.pdbx_seq_one_letter_code
_entity_poly.pdbx_strand_id
1 'polypeptide(L)' 'VGDQDGSTPPDLVRSLAGLIPGARFEVIRDAGHIPCIEQPDALVSLIRDFVASLPEGKPAHG' A
#
# COMPACT_ATOMS: atom_id res chain seq x y z
N VAL A 1 4.58 -0.87 0.86
CA VAL A 1 5.94 -1.29 0.43
C VAL A 1 6.50 -2.25 1.47
N GLY A 2 7.28 -3.26 1.08
CA GLY A 2 7.96 -4.13 2.04
C GLY A 2 9.14 -3.40 2.71
N ASP A 3 9.41 -3.67 3.97
CA ASP A 3 10.50 -3.04 4.73
C ASP A 3 11.90 -3.45 4.24
N GLN A 4 12.01 -4.60 3.56
CA GLN A 4 13.24 -5.11 2.95
C GLN A 4 13.29 -4.95 1.42
N ASP A 5 12.42 -4.11 0.85
CA ASP A 5 12.39 -3.88 -0.60
C ASP A 5 13.64 -3.11 -1.08
N GLY A 6 14.55 -3.82 -1.76
CA GLY A 6 15.74 -3.22 -2.36
C GLY A 6 15.53 -2.59 -3.74
N SER A 7 14.42 -2.92 -4.42
CA SER A 7 14.10 -2.41 -5.77
C SER A 7 13.41 -1.06 -5.68
N THR A 8 12.43 -0.94 -4.78
CA THR A 8 11.75 0.31 -4.43
C THR A 8 11.83 0.55 -2.92
N PRO A 9 12.96 1.09 -2.42
CA PRO A 9 13.16 1.29 -0.98
C PRO A 9 12.05 2.09 -0.29
N PRO A 10 11.68 1.76 0.96
CA PRO A 10 10.59 2.42 1.67
C PRO A 10 10.68 3.94 1.71
N ASP A 11 11.88 4.49 1.88
CA ASP A 11 12.09 5.94 1.94
C ASP A 11 11.82 6.62 0.60
N LEU A 12 12.21 5.97 -0.51
CA LEU A 12 11.93 6.46 -1.85
C LEU A 12 10.42 6.49 -2.10
N VAL A 13 9.72 5.40 -1.80
CA VAL A 13 8.26 5.31 -1.99
C VAL A 13 7.52 6.27 -1.07
N ARG A 14 7.99 6.46 0.18
CA ARG A 14 7.44 7.46 1.11
C ARG A 14 7.58 8.87 0.54
N SER A 15 8.73 9.21 -0.03
CA SER A 15 8.95 10.53 -0.64
C SER A 15 7.98 10.76 -1.80
N LEU A 16 7.77 9.75 -2.65
CA LEU A 16 6.82 9.80 -3.76
C LEU A 16 5.37 9.94 -3.27
N ALA A 17 4.96 9.16 -2.27
CA ALA A 17 3.62 9.24 -1.70
C ALA A 17 3.34 10.65 -1.12
N GLY A 18 4.34 11.29 -0.53
CA GLY A 18 4.25 12.67 -0.04
C GLY A 18 3.96 13.72 -1.14
N LEU A 19 4.18 13.39 -2.42
CA LEU A 19 3.86 14.27 -3.54
C LEU A 19 2.40 14.13 -4.03
N ILE A 20 1.65 13.13 -3.55
CA ILE A 20 0.30 12.82 -4.01
C ILE A 20 -0.71 13.18 -2.91
N PRO A 21 -1.53 14.24 -3.09
CA PRO A 21 -2.57 14.60 -2.12
C PRO A 21 -3.56 13.45 -1.90
N GLY A 22 -3.80 13.12 -0.63
CA GLY A 22 -4.71 12.04 -0.24
C GLY A 22 -4.14 10.61 -0.38
N ALA A 23 -2.88 10.46 -0.78
CA ALA A 23 -2.24 9.13 -0.80
C ALA A 23 -2.00 8.62 0.62
N ARG A 24 -2.21 7.30 0.80
CA ARG A 24 -1.86 6.56 2.01
C ARG A 24 -0.58 5.78 1.76
N PHE A 25 0.34 5.82 2.73
CA PHE A 25 1.59 5.08 2.68
C PHE A 25 1.70 4.15 3.88
N GLU A 26 1.97 2.87 3.63
CA GLU A 26 2.09 1.82 4.65
C GLU A 26 3.30 0.93 4.35
N VAL A 27 4.00 0.53 5.41
CA VAL A 27 5.14 -0.40 5.35
C VAL A 27 4.69 -1.76 5.87
N ILE A 28 4.94 -2.80 5.08
CA ILE A 28 4.67 -4.19 5.45
C ILE A 28 5.97 -4.75 6.00
N ARG A 29 5.95 -5.18 7.27
CA ARG A 29 7.11 -5.78 7.93
C ARG A 29 7.38 -7.17 7.36
N ASP A 30 8.65 -7.59 7.41
CA ASP A 30 9.11 -8.91 6.98
C ASP A 30 8.71 -9.20 5.52
N ALA A 31 8.79 -8.18 4.65
CA ALA A 31 8.47 -8.29 3.22
C ALA A 31 9.52 -7.55 2.37
N GLY A 32 9.88 -8.14 1.23
CA GLY A 32 10.70 -7.52 0.21
C GLY A 32 9.87 -6.84 -0.87
N HIS A 33 10.23 -7.07 -2.13
CA HIS A 33 9.63 -6.40 -3.27
C HIS A 33 8.25 -6.97 -3.68
N ILE A 34 7.87 -8.15 -3.19
CA ILE A 34 6.62 -8.82 -3.60
C ILE A 34 5.74 -9.13 -2.36
N PRO A 35 5.23 -8.11 -1.63
CA PRO A 35 4.48 -8.32 -0.40
C PRO A 35 3.19 -9.14 -0.59
N CYS A 36 2.62 -9.20 -1.79
CA CYS A 36 1.44 -10.02 -2.08
C CYS A 36 1.70 -11.52 -1.99
N ILE A 37 2.96 -11.95 -2.12
CA ILE A 37 3.38 -13.35 -1.95
C ILE A 37 4.02 -13.55 -0.58
N GLU A 38 4.83 -12.58 -0.12
CA GLU A 38 5.61 -12.69 1.11
C GLU A 38 4.76 -12.50 2.37
N GLN A 39 3.81 -11.55 2.35
CA GLN A 39 2.95 -11.17 3.47
C GLN A 39 1.50 -10.92 3.00
N PRO A 40 0.82 -11.95 2.45
CA PRO A 40 -0.49 -11.81 1.81
C PRO A 40 -1.56 -11.27 2.78
N ASP A 41 -1.62 -11.77 4.01
CA ASP A 41 -2.64 -11.37 4.99
C ASP A 41 -2.49 -9.90 5.42
N ALA A 42 -1.24 -9.45 5.60
CA ALA A 42 -0.94 -8.06 5.93
C ALA A 42 -1.35 -7.14 4.77
N LEU A 43 -1.00 -7.50 3.54
CA LEU A 43 -1.37 -6.72 2.37
C LEU A 43 -2.90 -6.66 2.19
N VAL A 44 -3.59 -7.80 2.30
CA VAL A 44 -5.06 -7.87 2.16
C VAL A 44 -5.75 -7.01 3.20
N SER A 45 -5.29 -7.05 4.45
CA SER A 45 -5.84 -6.21 5.53
C SER A 45 -5.72 -4.73 5.20
N LEU A 46 -4.54 -4.28 4.77
CA LEU A 46 -4.31 -2.88 4.40
C LEU A 46 -5.20 -2.42 3.23
N ILE A 47 -5.37 -3.26 2.21
CA ILE A 47 -6.25 -2.97 1.07
C ILE A 47 -7.71 -2.86 1.52
N ARG A 48 -8.18 -3.79 2.36
CA ARG A 48 -9.55 -3.78 2.89
C ARG A 48 -9.82 -2.51 3.69
N ASP A 49 -8.90 -2.14 4.58
CA ASP A 49 -9.00 -0.93 5.39
C ASP A 49 -9.04 0.32 4.51
N PHE A 50 -8.21 0.37 3.46
CA PHE A 50 -8.22 1.47 2.52
C PHE A 50 -9.57 1.57 1.81
N VAL A 51 -10.09 0.48 1.24
CA VAL A 51 -11.38 0.48 0.55
C VAL A 51 -12.53 0.89 1.49
N ALA A 52 -12.53 0.39 2.73
CA ALA A 52 -13.54 0.76 3.73
C ALA A 52 -13.46 2.24 4.15
N SER A 53 -12.29 2.87 4.04
CA SER A 53 -12.09 4.28 4.35
C SER A 53 -12.51 5.24 3.23
N LEU A 54 -12.81 4.73 2.03
CA LEU A 54 -13.22 5.57 0.91
C LEU A 54 -14.65 6.09 1.14
N PRO A 55 -14.92 7.38 0.84
CA PRO A 55 -16.27 7.89 0.85
C PRO A 55 -17.13 7.14 -0.18
N GLU A 56 -18.41 6.94 0.12
CA GLU A 56 -19.36 6.29 -0.80
C GLU A 56 -19.46 7.10 -2.11
N GLY A 57 -18.78 6.60 -3.15
CA GLY A 57 -18.75 7.16 -4.49
C GLY A 57 -19.48 6.27 -5.49
N LYS A 58 -20.18 6.89 -6.44
CA LYS A 58 -21.00 6.26 -7.51
C LYS A 58 -20.31 5.03 -8.11
N PRO A 59 -21.02 3.92 -8.42
CA PRO A 59 -20.41 2.69 -8.90
C PRO A 59 -19.53 2.98 -10.11
N ALA A 60 -18.22 2.82 -9.92
CA ALA A 60 -17.26 2.82 -11.00
C ALA A 60 -17.14 1.39 -11.50
N HIS A 61 -17.50 1.23 -12.78
CA HIS A 61 -17.34 0.05 -13.63
C HIS A 61 -18.43 -1.02 -13.47
N GLY A 62 -19.49 -0.83 -14.26
CA GLY A 62 -20.21 -1.94 -14.90
C GLY A 62 -19.58 -2.25 -16.25
#